data_AF-A0A7J5J9W3-F1
#
_entry.id   AF-A0A7J5J9W3-F1
#
_cell.length_a   1.000
_cell.length_b   1.000
_cell.length_c   1.000
_cell.angle_alpha   90.00
_cell.angle_beta   90.00
_cell.angle_gamma   90.00
#
_symmetry.space_group_name_H-M   'P 1'
#
loop_
_entity.id
_entity.type
_entity.pdbx_description
1 polymer ?
#
loop_
_entity_poly.entity_id
_entity_poly.type
_entity_poly.pdbx_seq_one_letter_code
_entity_poly.pdbx_strand_id
1 'polypeptide(L)'
;MNKKFLSAILFGALMVSSTGTFVSCKDYDDDIDELTSRVDGVEGQIKDLEAKINAANWITSVTPATGGFTVAFNDGSSYTITNGKDGEAGAAGTEWTISEDGFWVCNGEKTTVKAVGQDGAQGEPGKDAQPEVKKENGKWYLWNGTEFEEFAGATPATNV
;
A
#
# COMPACT_ATOMS: atom_id res chain seq x y z
N MET A 1 -23.64 -36.33 -90.60
CA MET A 1 -23.90 -36.18 -89.15
C MET A 1 -25.10 -35.28 -88.93
N ASN A 2 -26.11 -35.74 -88.20
CA ASN A 2 -27.27 -34.91 -87.85
C ASN A 2 -26.83 -33.79 -86.91
N LYS A 3 -26.71 -32.57 -87.44
CA LYS A 3 -26.24 -31.36 -86.71
C LYS A 3 -27.07 -31.07 -85.45
N LYS A 4 -28.31 -31.56 -85.39
CA LYS A 4 -29.20 -31.46 -84.23
C LYS A 4 -28.73 -32.29 -83.02
N PHE A 5 -28.08 -33.44 -83.25
CA PHE A 5 -27.56 -34.29 -82.18
C PHE A 5 -26.26 -33.72 -81.60
N LEU A 6 -25.41 -33.12 -82.43
CA LEU A 6 -24.16 -32.51 -81.96
C LEU A 6 -24.43 -31.30 -81.08
N SER A 7 -25.43 -30.49 -81.44
CA SER A 7 -25.87 -29.35 -80.63
C SER A 7 -26.48 -29.81 -79.29
N ALA A 8 -27.26 -30.89 -79.28
CA ALA A 8 -27.84 -31.43 -78.06
C ALA A 8 -26.78 -32.01 -77.10
N ILE A 9 -25.76 -32.68 -77.64
CA ILE A 9 -24.64 -33.21 -76.83
C ILE A 9 -23.73 -32.08 -76.34
N LEU A 10 -23.51 -31.03 -77.14
CA LEU A 10 -22.70 -29.88 -76.75
C LEU A 10 -23.37 -29.03 -75.66
N PHE A 11 -24.69 -28.80 -75.76
CA PHE A 11 -25.46 -28.16 -74.69
C PHE A 11 -25.57 -29.06 -73.45
N GLY A 12 -25.72 -30.38 -73.63
CA GLY A 12 -25.68 -31.33 -72.52
C GLY A 12 -24.34 -31.36 -71.79
N ALA A 13 -23.23 -31.33 -72.53
CA ALA A 13 -21.88 -31.30 -71.97
C ALA A 13 -21.54 -29.96 -71.29
N LEU A 14 -22.04 -28.84 -71.83
CA LEU A 14 -21.87 -27.50 -71.23
C LEU A 14 -22.64 -27.33 -69.92
N MET A 15 -23.80 -27.97 -69.79
CA MET A 15 -24.61 -27.95 -68.55
C MET A 15 -24.05 -28.91 -67.48
N VAL A 16 -23.24 -29.90 -67.86
CA VAL A 16 -22.58 -30.81 -66.91
C VAL A 16 -21.27 -30.23 -66.39
N SER A 17 -20.55 -29.44 -67.21
CA SER A 17 -19.29 -28.80 -66.80
C SER A 17 -19.46 -27.56 -65.93
N SER A 18 -20.67 -27.02 -65.77
CA SER A 18 -20.95 -25.88 -64.87
C SER A 18 -21.14 -26.26 -63.40
N THR A 19 -20.88 -27.51 -63.01
CA THR A 19 -21.01 -27.99 -61.62
C THR A 19 -19.74 -27.81 -60.77
N GLY A 20 -18.66 -27.27 -61.34
CA GLY A 20 -17.30 -27.40 -60.77
C GLY A 20 -16.69 -26.20 -60.03
N THR A 21 -17.37 -25.05 -59.90
CA THR A 21 -16.80 -23.90 -59.17
C THR A 21 -17.81 -23.14 -58.31
N PHE A 22 -18.85 -23.82 -57.82
CA PHE A 22 -19.51 -23.34 -56.62
C PHE A 22 -18.54 -23.62 -55.49
N VAL A 23 -17.77 -22.61 -55.08
CA VAL A 23 -17.25 -22.60 -53.71
C VAL A 23 -18.48 -22.81 -52.85
N SER A 24 -18.54 -24.02 -52.31
CA SER A 24 -19.75 -24.69 -51.90
C SER A 24 -20.45 -23.82 -50.88
N CYS A 25 -21.60 -23.22 -51.22
CA CYS A 25 -22.38 -22.33 -50.34
C CYS A 25 -22.55 -22.85 -48.91
N LYS A 26 -22.45 -24.18 -48.71
CA LYS A 26 -22.43 -24.81 -47.39
C LYS A 26 -21.30 -24.31 -46.47
N ASP A 27 -20.09 -24.01 -46.95
CA ASP A 27 -19.02 -23.53 -46.06
C ASP A 27 -19.33 -22.12 -45.54
N TYR A 28 -19.82 -21.24 -46.43
CA TYR A 28 -20.30 -19.92 -46.07
C TYR A 28 -21.53 -19.98 -45.16
N ASP A 29 -22.48 -20.89 -45.41
CA ASP A 29 -23.66 -21.05 -44.54
C ASP A 29 -23.24 -21.52 -43.13
N ASP A 30 -22.36 -22.52 -43.02
CA ASP A 30 -21.85 -23.01 -41.73
C ASP A 30 -21.04 -21.92 -40.99
N ASP A 31 -20.20 -21.16 -41.70
CA ASP A 31 -19.46 -20.02 -41.15
C ASP A 31 -20.42 -18.91 -40.66
N ILE A 32 -21.45 -18.57 -41.44
CA ILE A 32 -22.47 -17.57 -41.09
C ILE A 32 -23.22 -17.99 -39.82
N ASP A 33 -23.55 -19.26 -39.67
CA ASP A 33 -24.21 -19.80 -38.47
C ASP A 33 -23.31 -19.69 -37.23
N GLU A 34 -22.02 -20.04 -37.35
CA GLU A 34 -21.06 -19.87 -36.26
C GLU A 34 -20.91 -18.39 -35.87
N LEU A 35 -20.75 -17.51 -36.87
CA LEU A 35 -20.66 -16.07 -36.63
C LEU A 35 -21.93 -15.53 -35.96
N THR A 36 -23.12 -15.96 -36.39
CA THR A 36 -24.40 -15.54 -35.79
C THR A 36 -24.49 -16.01 -34.34
N SER A 37 -24.15 -17.27 -34.07
CA SER A 37 -24.11 -17.81 -32.70
C SER A 37 -23.16 -17.03 -31.78
N ARG A 38 -21.98 -16.65 -32.31
CA ARG A 38 -21.02 -15.81 -31.59
C ARG A 38 -21.56 -14.40 -31.34
N VAL A 39 -22.27 -13.83 -32.31
CA VAL A 39 -22.92 -12.51 -32.18
C VAL A 39 -24.01 -12.55 -31.12
N ASP A 40 -24.90 -13.54 -31.14
CA ASP A 40 -25.94 -13.72 -30.14
C ASP A 40 -25.35 -13.91 -28.74
N GLY A 41 -24.28 -14.70 -28.64
CA GLY A 41 -23.53 -14.89 -27.40
C GLY A 41 -22.92 -13.59 -26.86
N VAL A 42 -22.31 -12.79 -27.72
CA VAL A 42 -21.74 -11.48 -27.35
C VAL A 42 -22.83 -10.50 -26.97
N GLU A 43 -23.95 -10.46 -27.70
CA GLU A 43 -25.10 -9.60 -27.38
C GLU A 43 -25.67 -9.96 -25.99
N GLY A 44 -25.79 -11.25 -25.68
CA GLY A 44 -26.18 -11.73 -24.36
C GLY A 44 -25.21 -11.26 -23.27
N GLN A 45 -23.91 -11.44 -23.48
CA GLN A 45 -22.89 -10.97 -22.53
C GLN A 45 -22.93 -9.45 -22.32
N ILE A 46 -23.18 -8.66 -23.38
CA ILE A 46 -23.32 -7.22 -23.30
C ILE A 46 -24.56 -6.83 -22.47
N LYS A 47 -25.70 -7.48 -22.71
CA LYS A 47 -26.93 -7.26 -21.92
C LYS A 47 -26.71 -7.58 -20.44
N ASP A 48 -26.01 -8.66 -20.14
CA ASP A 48 -25.68 -9.04 -18.76
C ASP A 48 -24.75 -8.02 -18.09
N LEU A 49 -23.75 -7.50 -18.83
CA LEU A 49 -22.86 -6.45 -18.33
C LEU A 49 -23.61 -5.14 -18.11
N GLU A 50 -24.47 -4.74 -19.04
CA GLU A 50 -25.31 -3.54 -18.93
C GLU A 50 -26.24 -3.63 -17.71
N ALA A 51 -26.87 -4.78 -17.48
CA ALA A 51 -27.70 -5.01 -16.30
C ALA A 51 -26.89 -4.89 -15.00
N LYS A 52 -25.68 -5.46 -14.96
CA LYS A 52 -24.79 -5.36 -13.79
C LYS A 52 -24.32 -3.92 -13.53
N ILE A 53 -24.01 -3.16 -14.58
CA ILE A 53 -23.60 -1.75 -14.46
C ILE A 53 -24.77 -0.90 -13.96
N ASN A 54 -25.96 -1.08 -14.53
CA ASN A 54 -27.15 -0.32 -14.15
C ASN A 54 -27.63 -0.65 -12.73
N ALA A 55 -27.39 -1.86 -12.25
CA ALA A 55 -27.68 -2.25 -10.87
C ALA A 55 -26.60 -1.81 -9.86
N ALA A 56 -25.39 -1.49 -10.33
CA ALA A 56 -24.28 -1.10 -9.47
C ALA A 56 -24.33 0.40 -9.12
N ASN A 57 -23.86 0.73 -7.92
CA ASN A 57 -23.64 2.11 -7.51
C ASN A 57 -22.16 2.48 -7.70
N TRP A 58 -21.85 3.17 -8.78
CA TRP A 58 -20.49 3.54 -9.17
C TRP A 58 -20.17 4.99 -8.79
N ILE A 59 -18.88 5.29 -8.63
CA ILE A 59 -18.38 6.57 -8.13
C ILE A 59 -18.39 7.61 -9.26
N THR A 60 -19.08 8.72 -9.07
CA THR A 60 -19.14 9.85 -10.02
C THR A 60 -18.08 10.91 -9.75
N SER A 61 -17.69 11.11 -8.49
CA SER A 61 -16.63 12.06 -8.14
C SER A 61 -15.98 11.76 -6.79
N VAL A 62 -14.75 12.25 -6.66
CA VAL A 62 -14.01 12.29 -5.40
C VAL A 62 -13.50 13.71 -5.22
N THR A 63 -13.89 14.37 -4.14
CA THR A 63 -13.56 15.79 -3.88
C THR A 63 -12.89 15.96 -2.53
N PRO A 64 -11.92 16.88 -2.39
CA PRO A 64 -11.35 17.20 -1.09
C PRO A 64 -12.41 17.70 -0.10
N ALA A 65 -12.30 17.27 1.15
CA ALA A 65 -13.11 17.75 2.27
C ALA A 65 -12.20 18.09 3.46
N THR A 66 -12.70 18.85 4.42
CA THR A 66 -11.92 19.18 5.63
C THR A 66 -11.50 17.89 6.34
N GLY A 67 -10.19 17.67 6.43
CA GLY A 67 -9.64 16.47 7.07
C GLY A 67 -9.96 15.17 6.34
N GLY A 68 -10.12 15.18 5.01
CA GLY A 68 -10.37 13.96 4.23
C GLY A 68 -10.89 14.22 2.82
N PHE A 69 -11.82 13.39 2.35
CA PHE A 69 -12.45 13.53 1.03
C PHE A 69 -13.89 13.01 1.03
N THR A 70 -14.71 13.52 0.12
CA THR A 70 -16.08 13.05 -0.12
C THR A 70 -16.13 12.27 -1.42
N VAL A 71 -16.77 11.09 -1.37
CA VAL A 71 -17.05 10.24 -2.52
C VAL A 71 -18.53 10.38 -2.86
N ALA A 72 -18.84 10.73 -4.12
CA ALA A 72 -20.20 10.79 -4.62
C ALA A 72 -20.47 9.63 -5.60
N PHE A 73 -21.70 9.13 -5.59
CA PHE A 73 -22.14 7.99 -6.40
C PHE A 73 -23.15 8.41 -7.48
N ASN A 74 -23.47 7.52 -8.41
CA ASN A 74 -24.38 7.81 -9.53
C ASN A 74 -25.86 7.89 -9.12
N ASP A 75 -26.22 7.37 -7.95
CA ASP A 75 -27.55 7.52 -7.35
C ASP A 75 -27.75 8.87 -6.63
N GLY A 76 -26.72 9.73 -6.60
CA GLY A 76 -26.74 11.02 -5.90
C GLY A 76 -26.39 10.94 -4.42
N SER A 77 -26.15 9.74 -3.87
CA SER A 77 -25.63 9.58 -2.51
C SER A 77 -24.15 9.98 -2.43
N SER A 78 -23.71 10.33 -1.22
CA SER A 78 -22.32 10.69 -0.96
C SER A 78 -21.88 10.33 0.44
N TYR A 79 -20.60 10.01 0.60
CA TYR A 79 -19.99 9.64 1.87
C TYR A 79 -18.68 10.40 2.07
N THR A 80 -18.48 10.98 3.25
CA THR A 80 -17.22 11.63 3.62
C THR A 80 -16.35 10.65 4.39
N ILE A 81 -15.14 10.42 3.87
CA ILE A 81 -14.08 9.68 4.53
C ILE A 81 -13.17 10.71 5.20
N THR A 82 -13.02 10.58 6.51
CA THR A 82 -12.16 11.46 7.31
C THR A 82 -10.85 10.76 7.64
N ASN A 83 -9.80 11.55 7.78
CA ASN A 83 -8.49 11.11 8.24
C ASN A 83 -8.61 10.62 9.69
N GLY A 84 -7.69 9.73 10.08
CA GLY A 84 -7.50 9.40 11.48
C GLY A 84 -7.12 10.62 12.30
N LYS A 85 -7.33 10.54 13.62
CA LYS A 85 -6.76 11.53 14.54
C LYS A 85 -5.24 11.42 14.50
N ASP A 86 -4.57 12.56 14.63
CA ASP A 86 -3.14 12.57 14.88
C ASP A 86 -2.81 11.77 16.15
N GLY A 87 -1.64 11.14 16.16
CA GLY A 87 -1.12 10.53 17.37
C GLY A 87 -0.88 11.60 18.43
N GLU A 88 -1.00 11.21 19.70
CA GLU A 88 -0.60 12.10 20.79
C GLU A 88 0.89 12.41 20.69
N ALA A 89 1.27 13.62 21.09
CA ALA A 89 2.67 13.98 21.21
C ALA A 89 3.35 13.02 22.19
N GLY A 90 4.57 12.59 21.85
CA GLY A 90 5.39 11.81 22.78
C GLY A 90 5.68 12.62 24.05
N ALA A 91 5.91 11.92 25.17
CA ALA A 91 6.33 12.56 26.41
C ALA A 91 7.62 13.38 26.17
N ALA A 92 7.74 14.51 26.87
CA ALA A 92 8.96 15.32 26.81
C ALA A 92 10.17 14.48 27.25
N GLY A 93 11.30 14.67 26.56
CA GLY A 93 12.56 14.06 26.98
C GLY A 93 13.05 14.62 28.32
N THR A 94 13.92 13.88 28.99
CA THR A 94 14.58 14.36 30.22
C THR A 94 15.51 15.54 29.91
N GLU A 95 15.34 16.64 30.63
CA GLU A 95 16.20 17.82 30.55
C GLU A 95 17.42 17.68 31.48
N TRP A 96 18.60 18.05 30.97
CA TRP A 96 19.85 18.06 31.72
C TRP A 96 20.49 19.44 31.71
N THR A 97 20.81 19.95 32.90
CA THR A 97 21.56 21.19 33.07
C THR A 97 22.66 21.01 34.12
N ILE A 98 23.54 22.01 34.22
CA ILE A 98 24.59 22.08 35.24
C ILE A 98 24.23 23.22 36.18
N SER A 99 24.10 22.91 37.47
CA SER A 99 23.88 23.91 38.52
C SER A 99 25.08 24.85 38.69
N GLU A 100 24.88 26.02 39.28
CA GLU A 100 25.96 27.00 39.50
C GLU A 100 27.14 26.43 40.31
N ASP A 101 26.89 25.48 41.22
CA ASP A 101 27.93 24.81 42.00
C ASP A 101 28.45 23.52 41.36
N GLY A 102 28.10 23.28 40.10
CA GLY A 102 28.77 22.31 39.22
C GLY A 102 28.21 20.88 39.27
N PHE A 103 27.01 20.67 39.80
CA PHE A 103 26.34 19.36 39.81
C PHE A 103 25.36 19.21 38.65
N TRP A 104 25.19 17.96 38.19
CA TRP A 104 24.13 17.64 37.24
C TRP A 104 22.75 17.92 37.86
N VAL A 105 21.87 18.49 37.04
CA VAL A 105 20.46 18.72 37.36
C VAL A 105 19.62 18.01 36.32
N CYS A 106 18.75 17.11 36.76
CA CYS A 106 17.83 16.33 35.94
C CYS A 106 16.41 16.83 36.18
N ASN A 107 15.74 17.39 35.16
CA ASN A 107 14.39 17.97 35.28
C ASN A 107 14.24 18.96 36.45
N GLY A 108 15.24 19.79 36.70
CA GLY A 108 15.26 20.75 37.81
C GLY A 108 15.67 20.18 39.17
N GLU A 109 15.76 18.85 39.31
CA GLU A 109 16.26 18.21 40.53
C GLU A 109 17.77 18.02 40.46
N LYS A 110 18.48 18.64 41.40
CA LYS A 110 19.93 18.55 41.51
C LYS A 110 20.34 17.17 42.05
N THR A 111 21.27 16.55 41.37
CA THR A 111 21.88 15.27 41.76
C THR A 111 23.07 15.47 42.72
N THR A 112 23.53 14.38 43.31
CA THR A 112 24.76 14.29 44.11
C THR A 112 26.04 14.25 43.26
N VAL A 113 25.91 14.20 41.93
CA VAL A 113 27.02 13.95 40.99
C VAL A 113 27.48 15.24 40.33
N LYS A 114 28.79 15.51 40.35
CA LYS A 114 29.38 16.67 39.67
C LYS A 114 29.37 16.48 38.15
N ALA A 115 29.06 17.56 37.43
CA ALA A 115 29.02 17.56 35.96
C ALA A 115 30.40 17.59 35.31
N VAL A 116 31.41 17.98 36.08
CA VAL A 116 32.81 17.90 35.70
C VAL A 116 33.44 16.82 36.56
N GLY A 117 34.03 15.80 35.91
CA GLY A 117 34.84 14.81 36.61
C GLY A 117 35.97 15.52 37.35
N GLN A 118 36.24 15.11 38.58
CA GLN A 118 37.53 15.45 39.19
C GLN A 118 38.58 14.61 38.46
N ASP A 119 39.76 15.17 38.18
CA ASP A 119 40.86 14.36 37.65
C ASP A 119 40.99 13.12 38.52
N GLY A 120 40.78 11.95 37.91
CA GLY A 120 40.87 10.69 38.63
C GLY A 120 42.23 10.60 39.31
N ALA A 121 42.28 10.05 40.52
CA ALA A 121 43.55 9.75 41.14
C ALA A 121 44.41 8.92 40.18
N GLN A 122 45.69 9.27 40.01
CA GLN A 122 46.60 8.50 39.17
C GLN A 122 46.56 7.04 39.63
N GLY A 123 46.14 6.14 38.74
CA GLY A 123 46.09 4.72 39.03
C GLY A 123 47.46 4.17 39.42
N GLU A 124 47.48 3.19 40.32
CA GLU A 124 48.67 2.39 40.57
C GLU A 124 49.17 1.76 39.24
N PRO A 125 50.48 1.71 38.96
CA PRO A 125 50.99 1.10 37.74
C PRO A 125 50.43 -0.32 37.55
N GLY A 126 49.66 -0.52 36.48
CA GLY A 126 49.02 -1.81 36.17
C GLY A 126 47.59 -1.99 36.70
N LYS A 127 46.92 -0.94 37.20
CA LYS A 127 45.48 -0.95 37.48
C LYS A 127 44.75 0.14 36.68
N ASP A 128 43.57 -0.21 36.16
CA ASP A 128 42.69 0.73 35.46
C ASP A 128 42.17 1.82 36.42
N ALA A 129 41.91 3.00 35.88
CA ALA A 129 41.27 4.08 36.63
C ALA A 129 39.81 3.72 36.97
N GLN A 130 39.30 4.27 38.07
CA GLN A 130 37.90 4.09 38.48
C GLN A 130 36.95 4.72 37.44
N PRO A 131 35.98 3.97 36.86
CA PRO A 131 35.01 4.54 35.94
C PRO A 131 34.01 5.43 36.67
N GLU A 132 33.59 6.54 36.04
CA GLU A 132 32.60 7.48 36.61
C GLU A 132 31.15 7.10 36.26
N VAL A 133 30.96 6.26 35.24
CA VAL A 133 29.65 5.79 34.78
C VAL A 133 29.71 4.29 34.54
N LYS A 134 28.69 3.56 34.97
CA LYS A 134 28.52 2.14 34.63
C LYS A 134 27.07 1.78 34.32
N LYS A 135 26.89 0.69 33.58
CA LYS A 135 25.58 0.11 33.26
C LYS A 135 25.52 -1.33 33.73
N GLU A 136 24.59 -1.65 34.62
CA GLU A 136 24.38 -2.99 35.17
C GLU A 136 22.88 -3.30 35.18
N ASN A 137 22.49 -4.49 34.72
CA ASN A 137 21.09 -4.95 34.71
C ASN A 137 20.09 -3.97 34.07
N GLY A 138 20.51 -3.25 33.02
CA GLY A 138 19.68 -2.27 32.33
C GLY A 138 19.55 -0.92 33.04
N LYS A 139 20.16 -0.76 34.22
CA LYS A 139 20.18 0.46 35.01
C LYS A 139 21.52 1.18 34.85
N TRP A 140 21.46 2.50 34.91
CA TRP A 140 22.65 3.35 34.88
C TRP A 140 23.06 3.72 36.30
N TYR A 141 24.36 3.80 36.54
CA TYR A 141 24.91 4.23 37.82
C TYR A 141 25.96 5.30 37.58
N LEU A 142 25.94 6.30 38.44
CA LEU A 142 26.85 7.44 38.42
C LEU A 142 27.71 7.40 39.69
N TRP A 143 29.01 7.66 39.54
CA TRP A 143 29.93 7.75 40.66
C TRP A 143 29.80 9.12 41.34
N ASN A 144 29.48 9.13 42.63
CA ASN A 144 29.35 10.38 43.41
C ASN A 144 30.66 10.85 44.07
N GLY A 145 31.78 10.14 43.84
CA GLY A 145 33.06 10.35 44.53
C GLY A 145 33.37 9.31 45.61
N THR A 146 32.37 8.60 46.13
CA THR A 146 32.49 7.62 47.21
C THR A 146 31.91 6.26 46.84
N GLU A 147 30.78 6.24 46.13
CA GLU A 147 30.10 5.03 45.68
C GLU A 147 29.33 5.25 44.37
N PHE A 148 28.88 4.16 43.77
CA PHE A 148 27.95 4.20 42.65
C PHE A 148 26.52 4.30 43.15
N GLU A 149 25.83 5.37 42.78
CA GLU A 149 24.41 5.54 43.04
C GLU A 149 23.61 5.14 41.79
N GLU A 150 22.52 4.40 41.99
CA GLU A 150 21.59 4.07 40.91
C GLU A 150 20.94 5.35 40.41
N PHE A 151 21.13 5.62 39.12
CA PHE A 151 20.39 6.67 38.44
C PHE A 151 19.06 6.09 37.95
N ALA A 152 17.98 6.41 38.66
CA ALA A 152 16.64 5.96 38.30
C ALA A 152 16.11 6.64 37.01
N GLY A 153 16.76 7.70 36.53
CA GLY A 153 16.14 8.60 35.56
C GLY A 153 14.93 9.32 36.15
N ALA A 154 14.44 10.34 35.47
CA ALA A 154 13.06 10.74 35.70
C ALA A 154 12.16 9.61 35.19
N THR A 155 11.20 9.16 36.01
CA THR A 155 10.09 8.35 35.52
C THR A 155 9.50 9.09 34.33
N PRO A 156 9.36 8.46 33.15
CA PRO A 156 8.62 9.08 32.05
C PRO A 156 7.28 9.50 32.62
N ALA A 157 6.85 10.74 32.34
CA ALA A 157 5.50 11.16 32.69
C ALA A 157 4.55 10.07 32.20
N THR A 158 3.83 9.41 33.12
CA THR A 158 2.77 8.48 32.75
C THR A 158 1.73 9.26 31.98
N ASN A 159 1.67 9.04 30.67
CA ASN A 159 0.58 9.55 29.84
C ASN A 159 -0.74 9.02 30.42
N VAL A 160 -1.61 9.95 30.83
CA VAL A 160 -3.04 9.71 31.13
C VAL A 160 -3.83 10.10 29.89
#